data_AF-A0A7S2Q5V5-F1
#
_entry.id   AF-A0A7S2Q5V5-F1
#
_cell.length_a   1.000
_cell.length_b   1.000
_cell.length_c   1.000
_cell.angle_alpha   90.00
_cell.angle_beta   90.00
_cell.angle_gamma   90.00
#
_symmetry.space_group_name_H-M   'P 1'
#
loop_
_entity.id
_entity.type
_entity.pdbx_description
1 polymer ?
#
loop_
_entity_poly.entity_id
_entity_poly.type
_entity_poly.pdbx_seq_one_letter_code
_entity_poly.pdbx_strand_id
1 'polypeptide(L)'
;LKPSWLQLKQGHGRIRGRPLQGAMADEEEVNPKAYPLAKENLTVTILDLVQQAANYKQLKKGANEATKTLNRGTAELVILAADAEPLEILLHLPLVCEDKNVPY
;
A
#
# COMPACT_ATOMS: atom_id res chain seq x y z
N LEU A 1 21.53 19.19 -53.15
CA LEU A 1 20.63 18.79 -52.04
C LEU A 1 21.36 19.09 -50.73
N LYS A 2 21.09 20.26 -50.14
CA LYS A 2 21.78 20.79 -48.94
C LYS A 2 20.91 20.49 -47.70
N PRO A 3 21.47 20.04 -46.56
CA PRO A 3 20.70 19.71 -45.36
C PRO A 3 20.17 20.96 -44.64
N SER A 4 18.86 20.90 -44.34
CA SER A 4 17.94 21.96 -43.92
C SER A 4 18.08 22.43 -42.44
N TRP A 5 19.29 22.53 -41.91
CA TRP A 5 19.48 22.83 -40.47
C TRP A 5 20.36 24.06 -40.17
N LEU A 6 20.94 24.71 -41.19
CA LEU A 6 21.62 25.99 -41.02
C LEU A 6 20.84 27.12 -41.72
N GLN A 7 19.77 27.59 -41.07
CA GLN A 7 19.30 28.96 -41.29
C GLN A 7 18.92 29.61 -39.95
N LEU A 8 19.83 30.46 -39.53
CA LEU A 8 19.78 31.43 -38.46
C LEU A 8 18.47 32.25 -38.47
N LYS A 9 17.74 32.29 -37.35
CA LYS A 9 16.92 33.45 -36.97
C LYS A 9 17.12 33.78 -35.49
N GLN A 10 17.77 34.93 -35.28
CA GLN A 10 17.73 35.66 -34.03
C GLN A 10 16.28 35.99 -33.67
N GLY A 11 15.91 35.76 -32.42
CA GLY A 11 14.60 36.09 -31.88
C GLY A 11 14.62 35.88 -30.37
N HIS A 12 14.75 36.98 -29.63
CA HIS A 12 14.64 37.02 -28.18
C HIS A 12 13.35 36.34 -27.72
N GLY A 13 13.48 35.22 -27.02
CA GLY A 13 12.37 34.50 -26.41
C GLY A 13 12.92 33.66 -25.28
N ARG A 14 12.78 34.16 -24.06
CA ARG A 14 13.11 33.48 -22.81
C ARG A 14 12.28 32.20 -22.72
N ILE A 15 12.79 31.11 -23.28
CA ILE A 15 12.29 29.75 -23.04
C ILE A 15 12.55 29.45 -21.57
N ARG A 16 11.56 29.80 -20.73
CA ARG A 16 11.47 29.33 -19.37
C ARG A 16 11.54 27.81 -19.47
N GLY A 17 12.58 27.22 -18.86
CA GLY A 17 12.61 25.79 -18.64
C GLY A 17 11.27 25.40 -18.04
N ARG A 18 10.52 24.57 -18.76
CA ARG A 18 9.38 23.88 -18.17
C ARG A 18 9.99 23.11 -17.00
N PRO A 19 9.59 23.36 -15.74
CA PRO A 19 10.05 22.50 -14.67
C PRO A 19 9.60 21.10 -15.08
N LEU A 20 10.53 20.16 -15.13
CA LEU A 20 10.18 18.75 -15.10
C LEU A 20 9.46 18.59 -13.78
N GLN A 21 8.13 18.70 -13.82
CA GLN A 21 7.25 18.32 -12.73
C GLN A 21 7.73 16.93 -12.37
N GLY A 22 8.30 16.78 -11.16
CA GLY A 22 8.80 15.52 -10.69
C GLY A 22 7.73 14.47 -10.95
N ALA A 23 8.15 13.31 -11.44
CA ALA A 23 7.33 12.12 -11.38
C ALA A 23 6.97 11.92 -9.91
N MET A 24 5.81 12.46 -9.52
CA MET A 24 5.12 12.07 -8.31
C MET A 24 4.86 10.60 -8.53
N ALA A 25 5.59 9.77 -7.77
CA ALA A 25 5.29 8.35 -7.67
C ALA A 25 3.78 8.24 -7.48
N ASP A 26 3.15 7.38 -8.28
CA ASP A 26 1.73 7.09 -8.20
C ASP A 26 1.39 6.84 -6.72
N GLU A 27 0.71 7.79 -6.07
CA GLU A 27 0.01 7.49 -4.83
C GLU A 27 -1.11 6.55 -5.26
N GLU A 28 -0.86 5.25 -5.21
CA GLU A 28 -1.90 4.25 -5.38
C GLU A 28 -3.05 4.67 -4.47
N GLU A 29 -4.22 4.91 -5.06
CA GLU A 29 -5.37 5.52 -4.42
C GLU A 29 -5.88 4.55 -3.35
N VAL A 30 -5.26 4.61 -2.16
CA VAL A 30 -5.56 3.68 -1.07
C VAL A 30 -7.00 3.95 -0.65
N ASN A 31 -7.82 2.89 -0.64
CA ASN A 31 -9.24 3.04 -0.36
C ASN A 31 -9.43 3.70 1.02
N PRO A 32 -10.21 4.79 1.16
CA PRO A 32 -10.38 5.50 2.43
C PRO A 32 -11.01 4.64 3.53
N LYS A 33 -11.58 3.47 3.19
CA LYS A 33 -12.07 2.48 4.15
C LYS A 33 -10.96 1.66 4.83
N ALA A 34 -9.75 1.65 4.27
CA ALA A 34 -8.60 0.95 4.83
C ALA A 34 -7.95 1.79 5.93
N TYR A 35 -8.54 1.74 7.12
CA TYR A 35 -8.03 2.40 8.33
C TYR A 35 -7.94 1.40 9.49
N PRO A 36 -6.86 1.40 10.28
CA PRO A 36 -5.66 2.25 10.18
C PRO A 36 -4.67 1.78 9.10
N LEU A 37 -3.95 2.73 8.47
CA LEU A 37 -2.90 2.44 7.49
C LEU A 37 -1.50 2.60 8.11
N ALA A 38 -0.65 1.56 7.97
CA ALA A 38 0.72 1.60 8.44
C ALA A 38 1.59 2.52 7.56
N LYS A 39 2.41 3.36 8.18
CA LYS A 39 3.46 4.14 7.50
C LYS A 39 4.56 3.21 6.97
N GLU A 40 5.28 3.62 5.94
CA GLU A 40 6.33 2.83 5.28
C GLU A 40 7.29 2.07 6.23
N ASN A 41 7.89 2.77 7.21
CA ASN A 41 8.80 2.16 8.18
C ASN A 41 8.14 1.05 9.01
N LEU A 42 6.88 1.26 9.39
CA LEU A 42 6.11 0.29 10.16
C LEU A 42 5.71 -0.90 9.27
N THR A 43 5.33 -0.65 8.02
CA THR A 43 5.02 -1.71 7.04
C THR A 43 6.19 -2.65 6.84
N VAL A 44 7.43 -2.13 6.72
CA VAL A 44 8.63 -2.97 6.62
C VAL A 44 8.80 -3.86 7.86
N THR A 45 8.56 -3.30 9.04
CA THR A 45 8.68 -4.05 10.31
C THR A 45 7.60 -5.13 10.44
N ILE A 46 6.35 -4.81 10.03
CA ILE A 46 5.24 -5.76 10.00
C ILE A 46 5.54 -6.91 9.03
N LEU A 47 6.06 -6.61 7.84
CA LEU A 47 6.39 -7.63 6.84
C LEU A 47 7.52 -8.55 7.30
N ASP A 48 8.54 -8.03 8.00
CA ASP A 48 9.59 -8.85 8.60
C ASP A 48 9.01 -9.79 9.68
N LEU A 49 8.13 -9.28 10.54
CA LEU A 49 7.43 -10.10 11.54
C LEU A 49 6.58 -11.20 10.89
N VAL A 50 5.85 -10.88 9.81
CA VAL A 50 5.07 -11.87 9.04
C VAL A 50 5.98 -12.95 8.46
N GLN A 51 7.15 -12.57 7.94
CA GLN A 51 8.12 -13.50 7.38
C GLN A 51 8.66 -14.45 8.47
N GLN A 52 8.98 -13.93 9.65
CA GLN A 52 9.39 -14.74 10.80
C GLN A 52 8.27 -15.70 11.24
N ALA A 53 7.03 -15.21 11.40
CA ALA A 53 5.87 -16.02 11.78
C ALA A 53 5.56 -17.13 10.75
N ALA A 54 5.82 -16.88 9.46
CA ALA A 54 5.71 -17.88 8.41
C ALA A 54 6.75 -19.00 8.58
N ASN A 55 8.00 -18.65 8.89
CA ASN A 55 9.08 -19.62 9.14
C ASN A 55 8.79 -20.51 10.35
N TYR A 56 8.20 -19.95 11.41
CA TYR A 56 7.77 -20.69 12.60
C TYR A 56 6.42 -21.41 12.46
N LYS A 57 5.78 -21.34 11.28
CA LYS A 57 4.45 -21.93 11.00
C LYS A 57 3.33 -21.44 11.94
N GLN A 58 3.48 -20.23 12.49
CA GLN A 58 2.49 -19.59 13.35
C GLN A 58 1.51 -18.72 12.54
N LEU A 59 1.84 -18.39 11.29
CA LEU A 59 1.01 -17.57 10.42
C LEU A 59 -0.22 -18.34 9.89
N LYS A 60 -1.39 -17.72 9.99
CA LYS A 60 -2.62 -18.12 9.29
C LYS A 60 -2.94 -17.09 8.22
N LYS A 61 -3.35 -17.55 7.04
CA LYS A 61 -3.52 -16.71 5.85
C LYS A 61 -4.96 -16.76 5.35
N GLY A 62 -5.48 -15.61 4.93
CA GLY A 62 -6.82 -15.45 4.36
C GLY A 62 -7.90 -15.08 5.38
N ALA A 63 -8.96 -14.42 4.90
CA ALA A 63 -10.01 -13.84 5.73
C ALA A 63 -10.79 -14.88 6.56
N ASN A 64 -11.06 -16.07 5.99
CA ASN A 64 -11.78 -17.14 6.68
C ASN A 64 -10.98 -17.70 7.87
N GLU A 65 -9.68 -17.92 7.67
CA GLU A 65 -8.81 -18.43 8.74
C GLU A 65 -8.57 -17.35 9.80
N ALA A 66 -8.44 -16.08 9.42
CA ALA A 66 -8.37 -14.96 10.36
C ALA A 66 -9.63 -14.88 11.25
N THR A 67 -10.82 -15.00 10.66
CA THR A 67 -12.09 -15.01 11.42
C THR A 67 -12.15 -16.19 12.40
N LYS A 68 -11.66 -17.36 11.97
CA LYS A 68 -11.65 -18.58 12.79
C LYS A 68 -10.65 -18.49 13.95
N THR A 69 -9.46 -17.93 13.75
CA THR A 69 -8.48 -17.73 14.83
C THR A 69 -8.92 -16.67 15.83
N LEU A 70 -9.53 -15.58 15.35
CA LEU A 70 -10.19 -14.59 16.19
C LEU A 70 -11.28 -15.25 17.04
N ASN A 71 -12.18 -16.02 16.43
CA ASN A 71 -13.25 -16.72 17.16
C ASN A 71 -12.73 -17.71 18.22
N ARG A 72 -11.59 -18.35 17.96
CA ARG A 72 -10.92 -19.26 18.91
C ARG A 72 -10.08 -18.55 19.97
N GLY A 73 -9.87 -17.24 19.86
CA GLY A 73 -9.05 -16.47 20.80
C GLY A 73 -7.55 -16.77 20.69
N THR A 74 -7.08 -17.25 19.54
CA THR A 74 -5.65 -17.56 19.30
C THR A 74 -4.96 -16.52 18.43
N ALA A 75 -5.70 -15.53 17.92
CA ALA A 75 -5.13 -14.45 17.13
C ALA A 75 -4.57 -13.36 18.05
N GLU A 76 -3.29 -13.03 17.86
CA GLU A 76 -2.61 -11.95 18.60
C GLU A 76 -2.52 -10.66 17.79
N LEU A 77 -2.45 -10.77 16.46
CA LEU A 77 -2.37 -9.67 15.51
C LEU A 77 -3.03 -10.08 14.19
N VAL A 78 -3.84 -9.19 13.63
CA VAL A 78 -4.37 -9.30 12.26
C VAL A 78 -3.66 -8.27 11.38
N ILE A 79 -3.42 -8.59 10.12
CA ILE A 79 -2.82 -7.67 9.16
C ILE A 79 -3.68 -7.71 7.90
N LEU A 80 -4.15 -6.54 7.48
CA LEU A 80 -5.05 -6.38 6.35
C LEU A 80 -4.33 -5.68 5.19
N ALA A 81 -4.59 -6.17 3.98
CA ALA A 81 -4.09 -5.55 2.77
C ALA A 81 -5.10 -4.48 2.31
N ALA A 82 -4.63 -3.24 2.10
CA ALA A 82 -5.48 -2.11 1.74
C ALA A 82 -5.87 -2.10 0.24
N ASP A 83 -5.11 -2.83 -0.58
CA ASP A 83 -5.24 -3.02 -2.03
C ASP A 83 -6.08 -4.25 -2.40
N ALA A 84 -6.75 -4.88 -1.42
CA ALA A 84 -7.57 -6.06 -1.67
C ALA A 84 -8.74 -5.74 -2.60
N GLU A 85 -8.85 -6.48 -3.71
CA GLU A 85 -9.98 -6.43 -4.63
C GLU A 85 -10.78 -7.74 -4.59
N PRO A 86 -12.05 -7.75 -4.14
CA PRO A 86 -12.82 -6.65 -3.56
C PRO A 86 -12.56 -6.45 -2.05
N LEU A 87 -12.49 -5.18 -1.62
CA LEU A 87 -12.20 -4.82 -0.22
C LEU A 87 -13.31 -5.26 0.74
N GLU A 88 -14.54 -5.41 0.24
CA GLU A 88 -15.72 -5.84 1.00
C GLU A 88 -15.51 -7.18 1.74
N ILE A 89 -14.59 -8.03 1.26
CA ILE A 89 -14.26 -9.31 1.89
C ILE A 89 -13.55 -9.11 3.24
N LEU A 90 -12.90 -7.97 3.46
CA LEU A 90 -12.11 -7.71 4.69
C LEU A 90 -12.85 -6.84 5.70
N LEU A 91 -13.93 -6.15 5.32
CA LEU A 91 -14.59 -5.13 6.16
C LEU A 91 -15.21 -5.68 7.45
N HIS A 92 -15.46 -6.99 7.55
CA HIS A 92 -15.94 -7.61 8.78
C HIS A 92 -14.83 -7.87 9.81
N LEU A 93 -13.56 -7.93 9.39
CA LEU A 93 -12.45 -8.27 10.28
C LEU A 93 -12.18 -7.19 11.33
N PRO A 94 -12.11 -5.88 11.00
CA PRO A 94 -11.93 -4.82 12.00
C PRO A 94 -12.95 -4.88 13.14
N LEU A 95 -14.23 -5.07 12.82
CA LEU A 95 -15.32 -5.15 13.82
C LEU A 95 -15.11 -6.33 14.80
N VAL A 96 -14.76 -7.51 14.26
CA VAL A 96 -14.51 -8.70 15.10
C VAL A 96 -13.24 -8.55 15.94
N CYS A 97 -12.24 -7.81 15.44
CA CYS A 97 -11.01 -7.51 16.16
C CYS A 97 -11.27 -6.57 17.34
N GLU A 98 -12.11 -5.54 17.17
CA GLU A 98 -12.52 -4.63 18.25
C GLU A 98 -13.29 -5.37 19.34
N ASP A 99 -14.28 -6.21 18.98
CA ASP A 99 -15.06 -7.02 19.93
C ASP A 99 -14.19 -7.94 20.79
N LYS A 100 -13.08 -8.42 20.22
CA LYS A 100 -12.15 -9.36 20.87
C LYS A 100 -10.91 -8.67 21.44
N ASN A 101 -10.82 -7.36 21.29
CA ASN A 101 -9.70 -6.55 21.74
C ASN A 101 -8.34 -7.00 21.15
N VAL A 102 -8.33 -7.40 19.87
CA VAL A 102 -7.15 -7.84 19.10
C VAL A 102 -6.72 -6.72 18.14
N PRO A 103 -5.43 -6.35 18.08
CA PRO A 103 -4.94 -5.36 17.11
C PRO A 103 -5.01 -5.88 15.66
N TYR A 104 -5.31 -4.98 14.72
CA TYR A 104 -5.47 -5.26 13.29
C TYR A 104 -4.77 -4.22 12.40
#